data_AF-A0A8D8J434-F1
#
_entry.id   AF-A0A8D8J434-F1
#
_cell.length_a   1.000
_cell.length_b   1.000
_cell.length_c   1.000
_cell.angle_alpha   90.00
_cell.angle_beta   90.00
_cell.angle_gamma   90.00
#
_symmetry.space_group_name_H-M   'P 1'
#
loop_
_entity.id
_entity.type
_entity.pdbx_description
1 polymer ?
#
loop_
_entity_poly.entity_id
_entity_poly.type
_entity_poly.pdbx_seq_one_letter_code
_entity_poly.pdbx_strand_id
1 'polypeptide(L)'
;MSVRVIQNKLDEVEEAAKAAAMASCEITITSPQEANTKSSLIVVSNRLPFVLKRDPITGKLSRHASAGGLVTAVAPVVIKGHGLWVGWSGITLEKTDEIPESDPKDCTPTAGLLSEQVVSVNVEPVLFDSYYNGCCNETFWPLFHSMPG
;
A
#
# COMPACT_ATOMS: atom_id res chain seq x y z
N MET A 1 -22.55 3.96 38.48
CA MET A 1 -22.50 4.45 37.08
C MET A 1 -23.85 4.15 36.46
N SER A 2 -24.61 5.16 36.01
CA SER A 2 -26.01 4.97 35.60
C SER A 2 -26.11 4.20 34.28
N VAL A 3 -27.09 3.29 34.16
CA VAL A 3 -27.37 2.48 32.95
C VAL A 3 -27.47 3.36 31.70
N ARG A 4 -27.97 4.59 31.84
CA ARG A 4 -28.04 5.60 30.78
C ARG A 4 -26.68 6.01 30.20
N VAL A 5 -25.64 6.06 31.03
CA VAL A 5 -24.28 6.43 30.59
C VAL A 5 -23.67 5.31 29.75
N ILE A 6 -23.99 4.05 30.08
CA ILE A 6 -23.52 2.89 29.32
C ILE A 6 -24.24 2.81 27.98
N GLN A 7 -25.56 3.03 27.96
CA GLN A 7 -26.34 3.01 26.72
C GLN A 7 -25.89 4.10 25.74
N ASN A 8 -25.73 5.34 26.21
CA ASN A 8 -25.22 6.42 25.35
C ASN A 8 -23.84 6.08 24.75
N LYS A 9 -22.99 5.39 25.51
CA LYS A 9 -21.64 5.03 25.05
C LYS A 9 -21.67 3.88 24.05
N LEU A 10 -22.63 2.97 24.16
CA LEU A 10 -22.87 1.93 23.15
C LEU A 10 -23.44 2.53 21.87
N ASP A 11 -24.39 3.45 21.99
CA ASP A 11 -25.00 4.15 20.85
C ASP A 11 -23.95 4.99 20.11
N GLU A 12 -23.04 5.68 20.82
CA GLU A 12 -21.90 6.40 20.24
C GLU A 12 -20.94 5.47 19.47
N VAL A 13 -20.67 4.27 20.00
CA VAL A 13 -19.80 3.28 19.34
C VAL A 13 -20.49 2.68 18.11
N GLU A 14 -21.79 2.43 18.17
CA GLU A 14 -22.57 1.92 17.03
C GLU A 14 -22.69 2.97 15.91
N GLU A 15 -22.89 4.23 16.26
CA GLU A 15 -22.95 5.33 15.29
C GLU A 15 -21.59 5.57 14.63
N ALA A 16 -20.50 5.48 15.39
CA ALA A 16 -19.14 5.53 14.85
C ALA A 16 -18.85 4.36 13.90
N ALA A 17 -19.32 3.14 14.23
CA ALA A 17 -19.18 1.97 13.37
C ALA A 17 -20.01 2.11 12.07
N LYS A 18 -21.22 2.66 12.14
CA LYS A 18 -22.05 2.98 10.96
C LYS A 18 -21.40 4.06 10.09
N ALA A 19 -20.84 5.10 10.70
CA ALA A 19 -20.13 6.16 9.98
C ALA A 19 -18.89 5.62 9.25
N ALA A 20 -18.13 4.72 9.88
CA ALA A 20 -17.01 4.02 9.25
C ALA A 20 -17.47 3.11 8.09
N ALA A 21 -18.62 2.44 8.22
CA ALA A 21 -19.20 1.62 7.16
C ALA A 21 -19.81 2.44 6.00
N MET A 22 -20.19 3.70 6.24
CA MET A 22 -20.73 4.62 5.23
C MET A 22 -19.67 5.51 4.57
N ALA A 23 -18.44 5.55 5.10
CA ALA A 23 -17.31 6.08 4.34
C ALA A 23 -17.06 5.14 3.16
N SER A 24 -17.35 5.58 1.94
CA SER A 24 -17.05 4.83 0.73
C SER A 24 -15.58 4.43 0.73
N CYS A 25 -15.31 3.16 1.01
CA CYS A 25 -13.98 2.55 0.96
C CYS A 25 -13.54 2.45 -0.50
N GLU A 26 -13.07 3.57 -1.06
CA GLU A 26 -12.65 3.64 -2.44
C GLU A 26 -11.20 3.18 -2.59
N ILE A 27 -11.00 2.20 -3.48
CA ILE A 27 -9.69 1.86 -4.01
C ILE A 27 -9.58 2.58 -5.35
N THR A 28 -8.61 3.48 -5.47
CA THR A 28 -8.40 4.24 -6.71
C THR A 28 -7.02 3.97 -7.26
N ILE A 29 -6.95 3.64 -8.55
CA ILE A 29 -5.70 3.61 -9.30
C ILE A 29 -5.40 5.04 -9.70
N THR A 30 -4.20 5.54 -9.37
CA THR A 30 -3.90 6.97 -9.53
C THR A 30 -3.80 7.44 -10.99
N SER A 31 -3.73 6.53 -11.99
CA SER A 31 -3.88 6.64 -13.47
C SER A 31 -3.39 7.91 -14.24
N PRO A 32 -2.82 7.82 -15.47
CA PRO A 32 -2.09 6.74 -16.13
C PRO A 32 -0.72 7.26 -16.63
N GLN A 33 0.40 6.74 -16.14
CA GLN A 33 1.43 6.47 -17.14
C GLN A 33 0.85 5.37 -18.02
N GLU A 34 0.73 5.59 -19.33
CA GLU A 34 0.56 4.48 -20.26
C GLU A 34 1.67 3.52 -19.93
N ALA A 35 1.32 2.48 -19.18
CA ALA A 35 2.27 1.51 -18.70
C ALA A 35 2.64 0.68 -19.92
N ASN A 36 3.59 1.21 -20.70
CA ASN A 36 4.00 0.67 -21.98
C ASN A 36 4.94 -0.48 -21.70
N THR A 37 4.35 -1.61 -21.37
CA THR A 37 5.10 -2.83 -21.14
C THR A 37 5.52 -3.42 -22.47
N LYS A 38 6.83 -3.51 -22.71
CA LYS A 38 7.36 -4.31 -23.82
C LYS A 38 7.16 -5.82 -23.60
N SER A 39 6.70 -6.24 -22.42
CA SER A 39 6.37 -7.63 -22.07
C SER A 39 4.97 -7.76 -21.48
N SER A 40 4.44 -8.97 -21.39
CA SER A 40 3.13 -9.27 -20.80
C SER A 40 3.21 -9.65 -19.31
N LEU A 41 4.10 -9.04 -18.51
CA LEU A 41 4.24 -9.34 -17.07
C LEU A 41 3.67 -8.21 -16.21
N ILE A 42 2.66 -8.54 -15.41
CA ILE A 42 2.11 -7.67 -14.37
C ILE A 42 2.17 -8.42 -13.04
N VAL A 43 2.85 -7.83 -12.07
CA VAL A 43 2.91 -8.31 -10.69
C VAL A 43 2.00 -7.44 -9.85
N VAL A 44 1.11 -8.06 -9.08
CA VAL A 44 0.20 -7.37 -8.15
C VAL A 44 0.48 -7.88 -6.74
N SER A 45 0.70 -6.96 -5.81
CA SER A 45 0.89 -7.29 -4.39
C SER A 45 0.28 -6.24 -3.48
N ASN A 46 0.04 -6.60 -2.21
CA ASN A 46 -0.55 -5.70 -1.22
C ASN A 46 0.19 -4.36 -1.10
N ARG A 47 1.51 -4.38 -1.24
CA ARG A 47 2.37 -3.19 -1.19
C ARG A 47 3.29 -3.16 -2.40
N LEU A 48 3.69 -1.96 -2.79
CA LEU A 48 4.85 -1.77 -3.66
C LEU A 48 6.12 -2.31 -2.98
N PRO A 49 7.17 -2.60 -3.75
CA PRO A 49 8.44 -3.11 -3.19
C PRO A 49 9.26 -2.01 -2.49
N PHE A 50 8.71 -0.81 -2.37
CA PHE A 50 9.20 0.33 -1.59
C PHE A 50 8.01 1.08 -1.01
N VAL A 51 8.28 1.95 -0.03
CA VAL A 51 7.32 2.93 0.46
C VAL A 51 7.74 4.33 0.05
N LEU A 52 6.77 5.19 -0.21
CA LEU A 52 7.00 6.61 -0.44
C LEU A 52 6.94 7.36 0.89
N LYS A 53 7.81 8.35 1.03
CA LYS A 53 7.70 9.36 2.09
C LYS A 53 7.58 10.72 1.46
N ARG A 54 6.69 11.54 2.00
CA ARG A 54 6.59 12.96 1.64
C ARG A 54 7.37 13.78 2.65
N ASP A 55 8.29 14.59 2.15
CA ASP A 55 8.97 15.58 2.97
C ASP A 55 7.96 16.67 3.40
N PRO A 56 7.81 16.93 4.70
CA PRO A 56 6.77 17.84 5.20
C PRO A 56 7.04 19.32 4.92
N ILE A 57 8.27 19.69 4.56
CA ILE A 57 8.68 21.08 4.32
C ILE A 57 8.61 21.39 2.82
N THR A 58 9.17 20.51 2.00
CA THR A 58 9.31 20.70 0.55
C THR A 58 8.20 20.03 -0.26
N GLY A 59 7.45 19.11 0.34
CA GLY A 59 6.40 18.33 -0.32
C GLY A 59 6.92 17.26 -1.28
N LYS A 60 8.24 17.12 -1.44
CA LYS A 60 8.85 16.14 -2.35
C LYS A 60 8.68 14.70 -1.86
N LEU A 61 8.46 13.81 -2.81
CA LEU A 61 8.41 12.37 -2.56
C LEU A 61 9.82 11.75 -2.66
N SER A 62 10.09 10.75 -1.83
CA SER A 62 11.28 9.90 -1.91
C SER A 62 10.92 8.43 -1.73
N ARG A 63 11.61 7.55 -2.44
CA ARG A 63 11.48 6.09 -2.27
C ARG A 63 12.31 5.61 -1.09
N HIS A 64 11.75 4.68 -0.32
CA HIS A 64 12.44 3.93 0.71
C HIS A 64 12.19 2.43 0.48
N ALA A 65 13.25 1.70 0.16
CA ALA A 65 13.15 0.28 -0.17
C ALA A 65 12.52 -0.52 0.99
N SER A 66 11.65 -1.47 0.65
CA SER A 66 11.10 -2.42 1.61
C SER A 66 11.91 -3.71 1.55
N ALA A 67 12.40 -4.17 2.71
CA ALA A 67 13.04 -5.47 2.81
C ALA A 67 11.99 -6.60 2.81
N GLY A 68 12.27 -7.70 2.14
CA GLY A 68 11.44 -8.90 2.20
C GLY A 68 11.75 -9.90 1.10
N GLY A 69 11.57 -11.19 1.39
CA GLY A 69 11.88 -12.28 0.45
C GLY A 69 11.14 -12.18 -0.88
N LEU A 70 9.88 -11.73 -0.87
CA LEU A 70 9.10 -11.49 -2.08
C LEU A 70 9.76 -10.41 -2.97
N VAL A 71 10.12 -9.27 -2.39
CA VAL A 71 10.75 -8.16 -3.11
C VAL A 71 12.07 -8.60 -3.71
N THR A 72 12.91 -9.26 -2.92
CA THR A 72 14.22 -9.77 -3.38
C THR A 72 14.09 -10.76 -4.53
N ALA A 73 13.09 -11.65 -4.50
CA ALA A 73 12.90 -12.66 -5.53
C ALA A 73 12.27 -12.09 -6.82
N VAL A 74 11.30 -11.19 -6.70
CA VAL A 74 10.45 -10.78 -7.83
C VAL A 74 10.97 -9.53 -8.54
N ALA A 75 11.61 -8.59 -7.84
CA ALA A 75 12.07 -7.33 -8.44
C ALA A 75 12.98 -7.53 -9.66
N PRO A 76 13.99 -8.45 -9.66
CA PRO A 76 14.82 -8.67 -10.84
C PRO A 76 14.06 -9.14 -12.07
N VAL A 77 12.96 -9.88 -11.88
CA VAL A 77 12.12 -10.40 -12.97
C VAL A 77 11.32 -9.26 -13.60
N VAL A 78 10.71 -8.40 -12.78
CA VAL A 78 9.97 -7.23 -13.26
C VAL A 78 10.88 -6.26 -14.00
N ILE A 79 12.06 -5.96 -13.44
CA ILE A 79 13.05 -5.05 -14.02
C ILE A 79 13.52 -5.55 -15.38
N LYS A 80 14.10 -6.77 -15.43
CA LYS A 80 14.63 -7.34 -16.69
C LYS A 80 13.55 -7.62 -17.71
N GLY A 81 12.35 -7.97 -17.23
CA GLY A 81 11.21 -8.24 -18.07
C GLY A 81 10.52 -7.00 -18.60
N HIS A 82 10.88 -5.77 -18.19
CA HIS A 82 10.08 -4.58 -18.50
C HIS A 82 8.60 -4.74 -18.13
N GLY A 83 8.33 -5.42 -17.01
CA GLY A 83 6.98 -5.64 -16.49
C GLY A 83 6.50 -4.51 -15.58
N LEU A 84 5.27 -4.63 -15.09
CA LEU A 84 4.69 -3.71 -14.11
C LEU A 84 4.60 -4.31 -12.72
N TRP A 85 4.71 -3.45 -11.73
CA TRP A 85 4.42 -3.75 -10.34
C TRP A 85 3.28 -2.84 -9.84
N VAL A 86 2.18 -3.46 -9.44
CA VAL A 86 1.01 -2.79 -8.88
C VAL A 86 0.93 -3.03 -7.37
N GLY A 87 0.70 -1.98 -6.58
CA GLY A 87 0.51 -2.11 -5.15
C GLY A 87 0.37 -0.77 -4.43
N TRP A 88 0.14 -0.81 -3.11
CA TRP A 88 0.04 0.40 -2.28
C TRP A 88 1.42 1.00 -1.98
N SER A 89 1.56 2.33 -2.13
CA SER A 89 2.83 3.05 -1.94
C SER A 89 3.17 3.44 -0.49
N GLY A 90 2.32 3.11 0.48
CA GLY A 90 2.53 3.51 1.89
C GLY A 90 1.91 4.84 2.28
N ILE A 91 1.48 5.64 1.29
CA ILE A 91 0.80 6.92 1.45
C ILE A 91 -0.26 7.07 0.35
N THR A 92 -1.24 7.94 0.58
CA THR A 92 -2.18 8.38 -0.46
C THR A 92 -1.51 9.39 -1.38
N LEU A 93 -1.57 9.13 -2.68
CA LEU A 93 -1.07 10.01 -3.73
C LEU A 93 -2.20 10.85 -4.31
N GLU A 94 -1.92 12.11 -4.58
CA GLU A 94 -2.77 12.97 -5.39
C GLU A 94 -2.50 12.75 -6.88
N LYS A 95 -3.41 13.19 -7.75
CA LYS A 95 -3.26 13.03 -9.21
C LYS A 95 -2.04 13.75 -9.78
N THR A 96 -1.53 14.75 -9.08
CA THR A 96 -0.35 15.54 -9.48
C THR A 96 0.95 14.97 -8.94
N ASP A 97 0.89 13.94 -8.08
CA ASP A 97 2.10 13.33 -7.55
C ASP A 97 2.72 12.37 -8.56
N GLU A 98 4.03 12.52 -8.76
CA GLU A 98 4.83 11.60 -9.55
C GLU A 98 5.66 10.71 -8.62
N ILE A 99 5.69 9.42 -8.92
CA ILE A 99 6.59 8.49 -8.23
C ILE A 99 8.02 8.84 -8.70
N PRO A 100 8.93 9.27 -7.80
CA PRO A 100 10.31 9.61 -8.18
C PRO A 100 11.05 8.33 -8.54
N GLU A 101 12.16 8.43 -9.29
CA GLU A 101 13.06 7.28 -9.49
C GLU A 101 13.76 6.87 -8.19
N SER A 102 14.41 5.69 -8.20
CA SER A 102 15.23 5.31 -7.05
C SER A 102 16.47 6.22 -6.90
N ASP A 103 16.98 6.32 -5.68
CA ASP A 103 18.23 7.06 -5.42
C ASP A 103 19.38 6.39 -6.20
N PRO A 104 20.26 7.15 -6.89
CA PRO A 104 21.42 6.58 -7.57
C PRO A 104 22.37 5.76 -6.68
N LYS A 105 22.29 5.92 -5.36
CA LYS A 105 23.05 5.17 -4.34
C LYS A 105 22.28 3.96 -3.80
N ASP A 106 21.07 3.71 -4.28
CA ASP A 106 20.29 2.53 -3.91
C ASP A 106 20.98 1.26 -4.44
N CYS A 107 21.35 0.36 -3.53
CA CYS A 107 21.95 -0.94 -3.85
C CYS A 107 20.97 -2.10 -3.58
N THR A 108 19.69 -1.81 -3.36
CA THR A 108 18.67 -2.82 -3.06
C THR A 108 18.17 -3.52 -4.33
N PRO A 109 17.46 -4.66 -4.21
CA PRO A 109 16.89 -5.34 -5.38
C PRO A 109 15.94 -4.48 -6.23
N THR A 110 15.43 -3.37 -5.68
CA THR A 110 14.53 -2.43 -6.36
C THR A 110 15.23 -1.26 -7.02
N ALA A 111 16.56 -1.14 -6.91
CA ALA A 111 17.32 0.01 -7.42
C ALA A 111 17.10 0.26 -8.93
N GLY A 112 16.94 -0.82 -9.71
CA GLY A 112 16.70 -0.74 -11.15
C GLY A 112 15.22 -0.69 -11.55
N LEU A 113 14.28 -0.62 -10.61
CA LEU A 113 12.85 -0.56 -10.91
C LEU A 113 12.47 0.88 -11.28
N LEU A 114 12.10 1.09 -12.54
CA LEU A 114 11.78 2.43 -13.05
C LEU A 114 10.41 2.90 -12.57
N SER A 115 10.19 4.22 -12.47
CA SER A 115 8.87 4.78 -12.13
C SER A 115 7.78 4.35 -13.09
N GLU A 116 8.07 4.25 -14.39
CA GLU A 116 7.14 3.78 -15.42
C GLU A 116 6.72 2.31 -15.26
N GLN A 117 7.48 1.53 -14.48
CA GLN A 117 7.17 0.14 -14.16
C GLN A 117 6.30 0.00 -12.91
N VAL A 118 5.87 1.10 -12.31
CA VAL A 118 5.17 1.10 -11.02
C VAL A 118 3.78 1.71 -11.19
N VAL A 119 2.78 1.02 -10.67
CA VAL A 119 1.41 1.53 -10.57
C VAL A 119 1.02 1.55 -9.10
N SER A 120 0.85 2.74 -8.53
CA SER A 120 0.36 2.87 -7.17
C SER A 120 -1.17 2.73 -7.11
N VAL A 121 -1.63 2.11 -6.03
CA VAL A 121 -3.03 2.00 -5.67
C VAL A 121 -3.25 2.80 -4.40
N ASN A 122 -4.14 3.79 -4.46
CA ASN A 122 -4.63 4.48 -3.27
C ASN A 122 -5.65 3.61 -2.56
N VAL A 123 -5.46 3.45 -1.26
CA VAL A 123 -6.36 2.72 -0.37
C VAL A 123 -6.67 3.64 0.81
N GLU A 124 -7.94 3.75 1.14
CA GLU A 124 -8.40 4.53 2.29
C GLU A 124 -7.82 3.93 3.60
N PRO A 125 -7.37 4.75 4.57
CA PRO A 125 -6.66 4.25 5.74
C PRO A 125 -7.44 3.23 6.57
N VAL A 126 -8.75 3.42 6.75
CA VAL A 126 -9.59 2.49 7.53
C VAL A 126 -9.73 1.15 6.83
N LEU A 127 -9.91 1.16 5.49
CA LEU A 127 -9.88 -0.06 4.69
C LEU A 127 -8.52 -0.76 4.77
N PHE A 128 -7.42 -0.02 4.63
CA PHE A 128 -6.08 -0.59 4.67
C PHE A 128 -5.80 -1.25 6.03
N ASP A 129 -6.18 -0.59 7.13
CA ASP A 129 -6.00 -1.14 8.47
C ASP A 129 -6.83 -2.42 8.67
N SER A 130 -8.11 -2.38 8.32
CA SER A 130 -9.02 -3.54 8.44
C SER A 130 -8.56 -4.73 7.58
N TYR A 131 -8.08 -4.48 6.36
CA TYR A 131 -7.64 -5.51 5.43
C TYR A 131 -6.20 -5.98 5.69
N TYR A 132 -5.22 -5.08 5.58
CA TYR A 132 -3.81 -5.46 5.61
C TYR A 132 -3.33 -5.74 7.03
N ASN A 133 -3.67 -4.89 7.99
CA ASN A 133 -3.25 -5.11 9.38
C ASN A 133 -4.13 -6.16 10.05
N GLY A 134 -5.45 -6.00 10.03
CA GLY A 134 -6.39 -6.96 10.65
C GLY A 134 -6.45 -8.31 9.94
N CYS A 135 -6.99 -8.35 8.72
CA CYS A 135 -7.21 -9.63 8.04
C CYS A 135 -5.89 -10.32 7.64
N CYS A 136 -4.98 -9.62 6.97
CA CYS A 136 -3.75 -10.24 6.48
C CYS A 136 -2.72 -10.52 7.60
N ASN A 137 -2.38 -9.52 8.43
CA ASN A 137 -1.29 -9.65 9.41
C ASN A 137 -1.73 -10.20 10.78
N GLU A 138 -2.94 -9.93 11.24
CA GLU A 138 -3.43 -10.46 12.54
C GLU A 138 -4.16 -11.80 12.40
N THR A 139 -4.74 -12.11 11.23
CA THR A 139 -5.50 -13.37 11.04
C THR A 139 -4.78 -14.38 10.14
N PHE A 140 -4.53 -14.05 8.86
CA PHE A 140 -3.95 -15.01 7.93
C PHE A 140 -2.50 -15.33 8.20
N TRP A 141 -1.70 -14.33 8.56
CA TRP A 141 -0.29 -14.55 8.84
C TRP A 141 -0.07 -15.54 9.99
N PRO A 142 -0.66 -15.38 11.19
CA PRO A 142 -0.48 -16.34 12.28
C PRO A 142 -1.05 -17.72 11.94
N LEU A 143 -2.19 -17.77 11.24
CA LEU A 143 -2.82 -19.01 10.78
C LEU A 143 -1.88 -19.83 9.87
N PHE A 144 -1.25 -19.18 8.88
CA PHE A 144 -0.35 -19.87 7.94
C PHE A 144 1.05 -20.15 8.50
N HIS A 145 1.41 -19.54 9.62
CA HIS A 145 2.71 -19.75 10.27
C HIS A 145 2.62 -20.61 11.53
N SER A 146 1.49 -21.29 11.76
CA SER A 146 1.29 -22.15 12.94
C SER A 146 1.56 -21.40 14.25
N MET A 147 1.18 -20.12 14.29
CA MET A 147 1.16 -19.30 15.49
C MET A 147 -0.30 -18.96 15.87
N PRO A 148 -1.20 -19.95 16.05
CA PRO A 148 -2.52 -19.64 16.57
C PRO A 148 -2.34 -19.03 17.98
N GLY A 149 -2.94 -17.86 18.20
CA GLY A 149 -2.91 -17.14 19.48
C GLY A 149 -3.55 -17.91 20.63
#